data_AF-A0AAW1MUF3-F1
#
_entry.id   AF-A0AAW1MUF3-F1
#
_cell.length_a   1.000
_cell.length_b   1.000
_cell.length_c   1.000
_cell.angle_alpha   90.00
_cell.angle_beta   90.00
_cell.angle_gamma   90.00
#
_symmetry.space_group_name_H-M   'P 1'
#
loop_
_entity.id
_entity.type
_entity.pdbx_description
1 polymer ?
#
loop_
_entity_poly.entity_id
_entity_poly.type
_entity_poly.pdbx_seq_one_letter_code
_entity_poly.pdbx_strand_id
1 'polypeptide(L)'
;MASFHFPQFEHEPFFRYFDRLVEFTAQYDHYFETWELCHIVYSGVNNESWAIFNYLNDENFDYLRYDHNWEVFRYIAYETCQSYLNSPPLQSNIESNLENMMSQFFETQNQKNDELTNAITQLRSSCESIQETVATKFENLAHISKEMEILEHYMGHIPIGNDDCTYSYMVTSNSYIDLEASNVDEFCTINDFNDDSTFEEFNKKKILMMMMIWLIIVMMCLMLINPCLMIRVLQMTL
;
A
#
# COMPACT_ATOMS: atom_id res chain seq x y z
N MET A 1 52.44 -29.42 14.63
CA MET A 1 51.10 -28.91 14.33
C MET A 1 50.09 -29.86 14.95
N ALA A 2 49.04 -29.34 15.60
CA ALA A 2 47.95 -30.19 16.04
C ALA A 2 47.36 -30.87 14.81
N SER A 3 47.32 -32.20 14.80
CA SER A 3 46.69 -32.96 13.72
C SER A 3 45.18 -32.70 13.79
N PHE A 4 44.68 -31.82 12.93
CA PHE A 4 43.25 -31.60 12.77
C PHE A 4 42.63 -32.85 12.11
N HIS A 5 41.57 -33.39 12.70
CA HIS A 5 40.93 -34.62 12.23
C HIS A 5 39.45 -34.34 11.95
N PHE A 6 39.04 -34.56 10.71
CA PHE A 6 37.67 -34.35 10.24
C PHE A 6 37.15 -35.64 9.59
N PRO A 7 36.60 -36.58 10.40
CA PRO A 7 36.22 -37.90 9.91
C PRO A 7 34.89 -37.89 9.14
N GLN A 8 34.84 -38.69 8.09
CA GLN A 8 33.62 -39.15 7.44
C GLN A 8 32.94 -40.20 8.31
N PHE A 9 31.64 -40.05 8.56
CA PHE A 9 30.89 -40.98 9.39
C PHE A 9 30.63 -42.32 8.68
N GLU A 10 30.30 -43.34 9.46
CA GLU A 10 29.87 -44.63 8.93
C GLU A 10 28.59 -44.45 8.08
N HIS A 11 28.59 -45.00 6.87
CA HIS A 11 27.52 -44.84 5.86
C HIS A 11 27.25 -43.41 5.37
N GLU A 12 28.09 -42.44 5.71
CA GLU A 12 27.98 -41.10 5.14
C GLU A 12 28.48 -41.10 3.69
N PRO A 13 27.66 -40.71 2.70
CA PRO A 13 28.11 -40.60 1.33
C PRO A 13 29.12 -39.45 1.19
N PHE A 14 30.09 -39.62 0.29
CA PHE A 14 31.21 -38.67 0.18
C PHE A 14 30.79 -37.22 -0.04
N PHE A 15 29.74 -36.95 -0.84
CA PHE A 15 29.25 -35.58 -1.02
C PHE A 15 28.80 -34.90 0.28
N ARG A 16 28.15 -35.64 1.20
CA ARG A 16 27.72 -35.07 2.50
C ARG A 16 28.91 -34.74 3.38
N TYR A 17 29.92 -35.61 3.39
CA TYR A 17 31.18 -35.35 4.06
C TYR A 17 31.87 -34.09 3.49
N PHE A 18 31.94 -33.99 2.17
CA PHE A 18 32.56 -32.87 1.47
C PHE A 18 31.82 -31.55 1.72
N ASP A 19 30.48 -31.57 1.69
CA ASP A 19 29.64 -30.41 2.04
C ASP A 19 29.90 -29.95 3.48
N ARG A 20 29.94 -30.88 4.46
CA ARG A 20 30.27 -30.54 5.87
C ARG A 20 31.65 -29.92 5.99
N LEU A 21 32.63 -30.39 5.21
CA LEU A 21 33.98 -29.82 5.22
C LEU A 21 33.98 -28.39 4.67
N VAL A 22 33.25 -28.13 3.59
CA VAL A 22 33.13 -26.78 3.01
C VAL A 22 32.39 -25.83 3.96
N GLU A 23 31.31 -26.27 4.61
CA GLU A 23 30.62 -25.49 5.63
C GLU A 23 31.54 -25.20 6.83
N PHE A 24 32.32 -26.20 7.25
CA PHE A 24 33.30 -26.04 8.31
C PHE A 24 34.35 -24.99 7.93
N THR A 25 34.95 -25.05 6.75
CA THR A 25 35.98 -24.08 6.34
C THR A 25 35.43 -22.67 6.20
N ALA A 26 34.16 -22.51 5.82
CA ALA A 26 33.49 -21.22 5.73
C ALA A 26 33.25 -20.55 7.10
N GLN A 27 33.22 -21.32 8.20
CA GLN A 27 32.98 -20.80 9.55
C GLN A 27 34.24 -20.23 10.22
N TYR A 28 35.43 -20.53 9.70
CA TYR A 28 36.68 -20.03 10.28
C TYR A 28 37.23 -18.88 9.43
N ASP A 29 37.66 -17.80 10.09
CA ASP A 29 38.39 -16.68 9.47
C ASP A 29 39.80 -17.08 8.96
N HIS A 30 40.18 -18.36 9.07
CA HIS A 30 41.45 -18.88 8.59
C HIS A 30 41.28 -19.49 7.20
N TYR A 31 42.04 -18.99 6.23
CA TYR A 31 42.13 -19.58 4.90
C TYR A 31 42.97 -20.85 4.95
N PHE A 32 42.32 -22.00 4.73
CA PHE A 32 43.01 -23.27 4.49
C PHE A 32 43.61 -23.26 3.08
N GLU A 33 44.87 -23.65 2.96
CA GLU A 33 45.49 -23.87 1.64
C GLU A 33 44.96 -25.17 1.03
N THR A 34 44.92 -25.26 -0.31
CA THR A 34 44.36 -26.43 -1.02
C THR A 34 45.00 -27.75 -0.57
N TRP A 35 46.30 -27.76 -0.29
CA TRP A 35 47.00 -28.97 0.17
C TRP A 35 46.55 -29.40 1.58
N GLU A 36 46.21 -28.46 2.46
CA GLU A 36 45.69 -28.76 3.80
C GLU A 36 44.32 -29.41 3.67
N LEU A 37 43.45 -28.85 2.84
CA LEU A 37 42.14 -29.43 2.53
C LEU A 37 42.27 -30.84 1.94
N CYS A 38 43.20 -31.04 1.00
CA CYS A 38 43.47 -32.36 0.46
C CYS A 38 43.96 -33.35 1.52
N HIS A 39 44.80 -32.91 2.45
CA HIS A 39 45.27 -33.75 3.55
C HIS A 39 44.15 -34.10 4.53
N ILE A 40 43.28 -33.14 4.84
CA ILE A 40 42.09 -33.35 5.69
C ILE A 40 41.15 -34.36 5.05
N VAL A 41 40.83 -34.21 3.76
CA VAL A 41 40.01 -35.17 3.02
C VAL A 41 40.66 -36.55 3.04
N TYR A 42 41.94 -36.64 2.67
CA TYR A 42 42.64 -37.92 2.57
C TYR A 42 42.71 -38.69 3.90
N SER A 43 42.92 -37.98 5.01
CA SER A 43 42.98 -38.57 6.36
C SER A 43 41.61 -38.77 7.01
N GLY A 44 40.57 -38.10 6.51
CA GLY A 44 39.24 -38.09 7.08
C GLY A 44 38.26 -39.06 6.42
N VAL A 45 38.46 -39.42 5.15
CA VAL A 45 37.54 -40.30 4.44
C VAL A 45 37.53 -41.74 4.95
N ASN A 46 36.39 -42.39 4.81
CA ASN A 46 36.22 -43.81 5.14
C ASN A 46 36.80 -44.72 4.04
N ASN A 47 36.89 -46.03 4.34
CA ASN A 47 37.47 -47.03 3.42
C ASN A 47 36.75 -47.09 2.06
N GLU A 48 35.44 -46.85 2.03
CA GLU A 48 34.65 -46.90 0.79
C GLU A 48 35.04 -45.76 -0.16
N SER A 49 35.08 -44.53 0.36
CA SER A 49 35.46 -43.36 -0.42
C SER A 49 36.94 -43.41 -0.81
N TRP A 50 37.79 -43.94 0.07
CA TRP A 50 39.20 -44.16 -0.20
C TRP A 50 39.43 -45.16 -1.36
N ALA A 51 38.64 -46.24 -1.43
CA ALA A 51 38.72 -47.19 -2.53
C ALA A 51 38.39 -46.54 -3.90
N ILE A 52 37.39 -45.64 -3.92
CA ILE A 52 37.03 -44.87 -5.12
C ILE A 52 38.18 -43.95 -5.55
N PHE A 53 38.86 -43.31 -4.60
CA PHE A 53 39.98 -42.41 -4.89
C PHE A 53 41.15 -43.14 -5.53
N ASN A 54 41.49 -44.33 -5.03
CA ASN A 54 42.57 -45.13 -5.61
C ASN A 54 42.21 -45.67 -6.99
N TYR A 55 40.95 -46.04 -7.20
CA TYR A 55 40.46 -46.47 -8.51
C TYR A 55 40.55 -45.36 -9.56
N LEU A 56 40.21 -44.12 -9.20
CA LEU A 56 40.20 -43.00 -10.14
C LEU A 56 41.58 -42.40 -10.44
N ASN A 57 42.58 -42.65 -9.59
CA ASN A 57 43.91 -42.04 -9.70
C ASN A 57 45.01 -43.00 -10.17
N ASP A 58 44.66 -44.12 -10.84
CA ASP A 58 45.61 -45.08 -11.44
C ASP A 58 46.83 -45.36 -10.54
N GLU A 59 46.56 -45.66 -9.26
CA GLU A 59 47.54 -46.01 -8.22
C GLU A 59 48.61 -44.94 -7.87
N ASN A 60 48.63 -43.78 -8.51
CA ASN A 60 49.59 -42.70 -8.28
C ASN A 60 48.89 -41.44 -7.77
N PHE A 61 48.36 -41.50 -6.55
CA PHE A 61 48.02 -40.31 -5.78
C PHE A 61 49.31 -39.63 -5.30
N ASP A 62 50.12 -39.16 -6.25
CA ASP A 62 51.37 -38.50 -5.97
C ASP A 62 51.06 -37.18 -5.26
N TYR A 63 51.70 -36.97 -4.12
CA TYR A 63 51.52 -35.81 -3.22
C TYR A 63 51.81 -34.45 -3.89
N LEU A 64 52.20 -34.40 -5.17
CA LEU A 64 52.73 -33.22 -5.83
C LEU A 64 51.71 -32.43 -6.66
N ARG A 65 50.43 -32.85 -6.74
CA ARG A 65 49.38 -32.13 -7.50
C ARG A 65 48.10 -31.89 -6.71
N TYR A 66 48.21 -31.19 -5.58
CA TYR A 66 47.08 -30.84 -4.72
C TYR A 66 45.91 -30.16 -5.46
N ASP A 67 46.20 -29.26 -6.40
CA ASP A 67 45.15 -28.61 -7.20
C ASP A 67 44.35 -29.62 -8.03
N HIS A 68 45.03 -30.61 -8.63
CA HIS A 68 44.36 -31.66 -9.38
C HIS A 68 43.52 -32.56 -8.47
N ASN A 69 44.07 -32.95 -7.32
CA ASN A 69 43.39 -33.80 -6.35
C ASN A 69 42.12 -33.13 -5.79
N TRP A 70 42.16 -31.81 -5.59
CA TRP A 70 40.99 -31.05 -5.19
C TRP A 70 39.88 -31.09 -6.24
N GLU A 71 40.21 -30.96 -7.53
CA GLU A 71 39.22 -31.13 -8.61
C GLU A 71 38.62 -32.53 -8.63
N VAL A 72 39.45 -33.55 -8.42
CA VAL A 72 38.99 -34.94 -8.34
C VAL A 72 38.00 -35.10 -7.17
N PHE A 73 38.28 -34.52 -6.01
CA PHE A 73 37.34 -34.55 -4.89
C PHE A 73 36.03 -33.83 -5.21
N ARG A 74 36.09 -32.64 -5.82
CA ARG A 74 34.87 -31.93 -6.25
C ARG A 74 34.04 -32.74 -7.23
N TYR A 75 34.71 -33.38 -8.20
CA TYR A 75 34.05 -34.25 -9.17
C TYR A 75 33.37 -35.45 -8.50
N ILE A 76 34.04 -36.13 -7.57
CA ILE A 76 33.46 -37.28 -6.88
C ILE A 76 32.30 -36.87 -5.97
N ALA A 77 32.42 -35.72 -5.28
CA ALA A 77 31.32 -35.17 -4.50
C ALA A 77 30.11 -34.88 -5.39
N TYR A 78 30.33 -34.30 -6.57
CA TYR A 78 29.26 -34.06 -7.54
C TYR A 78 28.61 -35.37 -8.03
N GLU A 79 29.39 -36.34 -8.49
CA GLU A 79 28.88 -37.62 -9.00
C GLU A 79 28.13 -38.41 -7.94
N THR A 80 28.65 -38.46 -6.70
CA THR A 80 27.97 -39.15 -5.59
C THR A 80 26.68 -38.44 -5.18
N CYS A 81 26.63 -37.11 -5.26
CA CYS A 81 25.39 -36.34 -5.07
C CYS A 81 24.35 -36.67 -6.15
N GLN A 82 24.75 -36.66 -7.42
CA GLN A 82 23.86 -37.00 -8.53
C GLN A 82 23.33 -38.43 -8.43
N SER A 83 24.19 -39.40 -8.12
CA SER A 83 23.78 -40.80 -7.92
C SER A 83 22.77 -40.93 -6.78
N TYR A 84 22.97 -40.19 -5.69
CA TYR A 84 22.04 -40.18 -4.56
C TYR A 84 20.69 -39.56 -4.94
N LEU A 85 20.69 -38.43 -5.64
CA LEU A 85 19.48 -37.75 -6.10
C LEU A 85 18.68 -38.59 -7.11
N ASN A 86 19.38 -39.31 -7.99
CA ASN A 86 18.78 -40.19 -8.99
C ASN A 86 18.38 -41.56 -8.44
N SER A 87 18.54 -41.81 -7.13
CA SER A 87 18.11 -43.08 -6.54
C SER A 87 16.58 -43.15 -6.50
N PRO A 88 15.96 -44.27 -6.95
CA PRO A 88 14.51 -44.39 -7.14
C PRO A 88 13.60 -44.01 -5.95
N PRO A 89 13.96 -44.31 -4.67
CA PRO A 89 13.10 -43.95 -3.55
C PRO A 89 13.19 -42.47 -3.15
N LEU A 90 14.25 -41.76 -3.56
CA LEU A 90 14.43 -40.34 -3.26
C LEU A 90 13.77 -39.45 -4.31
N GLN A 91 13.92 -39.81 -5.59
CA GLN A 91 13.31 -39.05 -6.69
C GLN A 91 11.78 -38.99 -6.58
N SER A 92 11.13 -40.13 -6.34
CA SER A 92 9.66 -40.19 -6.21
C SER A 92 9.11 -39.42 -5.01
N ASN A 93 9.83 -39.43 -3.88
CA ASN A 93 9.47 -38.65 -2.70
C ASN A 93 9.67 -37.15 -2.92
N ILE A 94 10.75 -36.74 -3.60
CA ILE A 94 11.03 -35.34 -3.90
C ILE A 94 9.99 -34.79 -4.88
N GLU A 95 9.69 -35.53 -5.95
CA GLU A 95 8.66 -35.15 -6.94
C GLU A 95 7.28 -35.03 -6.29
N SER A 96 6.87 -36.02 -5.49
CA SER A 96 5.58 -35.96 -4.78
C SER A 96 5.51 -34.80 -3.78
N ASN A 97 6.59 -34.52 -3.04
CA ASN A 97 6.63 -33.38 -2.12
C ASN A 97 6.59 -32.04 -2.86
N LEU A 98 7.27 -31.92 -4.00
CA LEU A 98 7.23 -30.74 -4.86
C LEU A 98 5.83 -30.52 -5.43
N GLU A 99 5.19 -31.56 -5.95
CA GLU A 99 3.81 -31.49 -6.44
C GLU A 99 2.85 -31.04 -5.34
N ASN A 100 2.97 -31.61 -4.14
CA ASN A 100 2.16 -31.21 -2.98
C ASN A 100 2.39 -29.74 -2.60
N MET A 101 3.65 -29.29 -2.54
CA MET A 101 3.98 -27.89 -2.23
C MET A 101 3.47 -26.93 -3.30
N MET A 102 3.61 -27.27 -4.58
CA MET A 102 3.08 -26.46 -5.68
C MET A 102 1.55 -26.39 -5.64
N SER A 103 0.88 -27.52 -5.40
CA SER A 103 -0.59 -27.56 -5.28
C SER A 103 -1.08 -26.66 -4.14
N GLN A 104 -0.46 -26.75 -2.97
CA GLN A 104 -0.76 -25.88 -1.82
C GLN A 104 -0.51 -24.40 -2.11
N PHE A 105 0.58 -24.09 -2.84
CA PHE A 105 0.86 -22.72 -3.25
C PHE A 105 -0.24 -22.17 -4.17
N PHE A 106 -0.64 -22.93 -5.20
CA PHE A 106 -1.69 -22.50 -6.11
C PHE A 106 -3.05 -22.35 -5.41
N GLU A 107 -3.41 -23.28 -4.52
CA GLU A 107 -4.62 -23.17 -3.69
C GLU A 107 -4.62 -21.90 -2.85
N THR A 108 -3.48 -21.58 -2.22
CA THR A 108 -3.32 -20.36 -1.41
C THR A 108 -3.46 -19.09 -2.27
N GLN A 109 -2.90 -19.08 -3.49
CA GLN A 109 -3.02 -17.93 -4.39
C GLN A 109 -4.47 -17.75 -4.87
N ASN A 110 -5.17 -18.85 -5.18
CA ASN A 110 -6.57 -18.81 -5.57
C ASN A 110 -7.45 -18.28 -4.43
N GLN A 111 -7.25 -18.75 -3.20
CA GLN A 111 -7.96 -18.23 -2.03
C GLN A 111 -7.76 -16.73 -1.85
N LYS A 112 -6.53 -16.23 -1.97
CA LYS A 112 -6.25 -14.78 -1.87
C LYS A 112 -6.92 -13.98 -2.99
N ASN A 113 -6.96 -14.52 -4.20
CA ASN A 113 -7.66 -13.89 -5.32
C ASN A 113 -9.18 -13.82 -5.08
N ASP A 114 -9.77 -14.86 -4.49
CA ASP A 114 -11.19 -14.86 -4.13
C ASP A 114 -11.49 -13.84 -3.02
N GLU A 115 -10.65 -13.77 -2.00
CA GLU A 115 -10.74 -12.76 -0.93
C GLU A 115 -10.64 -11.33 -1.48
N LEU A 116 -9.68 -11.08 -2.38
CA LEU A 116 -9.52 -9.78 -3.04
C LEU A 116 -10.73 -9.43 -3.91
N THR A 117 -11.25 -10.39 -4.67
CA THR A 117 -12.44 -10.21 -5.52
C THR A 117 -13.67 -9.86 -4.69
N ASN A 118 -13.83 -10.52 -3.53
CA ASN A 118 -14.90 -10.23 -2.59
C ASN A 118 -14.77 -8.82 -2.00
N ALA A 119 -13.55 -8.41 -1.61
CA ALA A 119 -13.29 -7.06 -1.09
C ALA A 119 -13.59 -5.97 -2.14
N ILE A 120 -13.19 -6.17 -3.39
CA ILE A 120 -13.50 -5.26 -4.50
C ILE A 120 -15.01 -5.13 -4.71
N THR A 121 -15.73 -6.25 -4.64
CA THR A 121 -17.19 -6.28 -4.80
C THR A 121 -17.89 -5.50 -3.67
N GLN A 122 -17.45 -5.67 -2.43
CA GLN A 122 -17.97 -4.91 -1.28
C GLN A 122 -17.70 -3.40 -1.41
N LEU A 123 -16.48 -3.02 -1.83
CA LEU A 123 -16.13 -1.63 -2.06
C LEU A 123 -16.99 -1.01 -3.17
N ARG A 124 -17.21 -1.72 -4.27
CA ARG A 124 -18.09 -1.25 -5.36
C ARG A 124 -19.52 -0.99 -4.86
N SER A 125 -20.10 -1.94 -4.11
CA SER A 125 -21.44 -1.77 -3.54
C SER A 125 -21.52 -0.58 -2.57
N SER A 126 -20.48 -0.37 -1.74
CA SER A 126 -20.41 0.78 -0.86
C SER A 126 -20.33 2.11 -1.63
N CYS A 127 -19.53 2.17 -2.70
CA CYS A 127 -19.45 3.35 -3.56
C CYS A 127 -20.80 3.67 -4.24
N GLU A 128 -21.53 2.66 -4.73
CA GLU A 128 -22.84 2.82 -5.33
C GLU A 128 -23.86 3.41 -4.32
N SER A 129 -23.86 2.92 -3.08
CA SER A 129 -24.72 3.46 -2.01
C SER A 129 -24.39 4.91 -1.63
N ILE A 130 -23.09 5.27 -1.61
CA ILE A 130 -22.64 6.64 -1.36
C ILE A 130 -23.09 7.55 -2.52
N GLN A 131 -22.94 7.11 -3.77
CA GLN A 131 -23.37 7.86 -4.94
C GLN A 131 -24.87 8.15 -4.91
N GLU A 132 -25.69 7.16 -4.56
CA GLU A 132 -27.14 7.33 -4.40
C GLU A 132 -27.47 8.35 -3.30
N THR A 133 -26.83 8.24 -2.13
CA THR A 133 -27.03 9.18 -1.02
C THR A 133 -26.66 10.61 -1.40
N VAL A 134 -25.56 10.78 -2.13
CA VAL A 134 -25.10 12.09 -2.62
C VAL A 134 -26.09 12.66 -3.64
N ALA A 135 -26.58 11.85 -4.58
CA ALA A 135 -27.58 12.27 -5.56
C ALA A 135 -28.85 12.79 -4.87
N THR A 136 -29.39 12.06 -3.89
CA THR A 136 -30.59 12.50 -3.13
C THR A 136 -30.34 13.81 -2.38
N LYS A 137 -29.15 14.00 -1.80
CA LYS A 137 -28.81 15.27 -1.13
C LYS A 137 -28.74 16.44 -2.11
N PHE A 138 -28.21 16.23 -3.31
CA PHE A 138 -28.19 17.25 -4.35
C PHE A 138 -29.60 17.62 -4.84
N GLU A 139 -30.50 16.65 -5.00
CA GLU A 139 -31.90 16.91 -5.34
C GLU A 139 -32.61 17.74 -4.26
N ASN A 140 -32.40 17.40 -2.98
CA ASN A 140 -32.96 18.17 -1.85
C ASN A 140 -32.42 19.61 -1.83
N LEU A 141 -31.12 19.81 -2.11
CA LEU A 141 -30.53 21.16 -2.19
C LEU A 141 -31.09 21.96 -3.36
N ALA A 142 -31.31 21.33 -4.52
CA ALA A 142 -31.95 21.97 -5.67
C ALA A 142 -33.39 22.41 -5.34
N HIS A 143 -34.13 21.60 -4.57
CA HIS A 143 -35.47 21.97 -4.09
C HIS A 143 -35.42 23.20 -3.17
N ILE A 144 -34.53 23.21 -2.17
CA ILE A 144 -34.36 24.35 -1.25
C ILE A 144 -33.96 25.62 -2.01
N SER A 145 -33.05 25.50 -2.98
CA SER A 145 -32.65 26.63 -3.83
C SER A 145 -33.83 27.22 -4.58
N LYS A 146 -34.72 26.37 -5.12
CA LYS A 146 -35.93 26.79 -5.82
C LYS A 146 -36.95 27.47 -4.90
N GLU A 147 -37.10 26.98 -3.67
CA GLU A 147 -37.95 27.64 -2.65
C GLU A 147 -37.39 29.00 -2.21
N MET A 148 -36.06 29.12 -2.10
CA MET A 148 -35.41 30.41 -1.82
C MET A 148 -35.62 31.42 -2.95
N GLU A 149 -35.58 30.99 -4.22
CA GLU A 149 -35.86 31.86 -5.38
C GLU A 149 -37.28 32.45 -5.33
N ILE A 150 -38.26 31.69 -4.81
CA ILE A 150 -39.63 32.18 -4.58
C ILE A 150 -39.68 33.22 -3.45
N LEU A 151 -38.83 33.09 -2.43
CA LEU A 151 -38.73 34.02 -1.30
C LEU A 151 -37.98 35.33 -1.64
N GLU A 152 -37.31 35.42 -2.80
CA GLU A 152 -36.61 36.65 -3.26
C GLU A 152 -37.56 37.82 -3.60
N HIS A 153 -38.88 37.65 -3.42
CA HIS A 153 -39.88 38.68 -3.63
C HIS A 153 -40.69 38.91 -2.34
N TYR A 154 -40.01 39.17 -1.23
CA TYR A 154 -40.67 39.49 0.04
C TYR A 154 -40.92 41.00 0.15
N MET A 155 -42.20 41.38 0.28
CA MET A 155 -42.59 42.71 0.72
C MET A 155 -42.60 42.73 2.24
N GLY A 156 -41.76 43.57 2.84
CA GLY A 156 -41.77 43.84 4.27
C GLY A 156 -42.57 45.10 4.57
N HIS A 157 -43.34 45.09 5.66
CA HIS A 157 -43.98 46.27 6.21
C HIS A 157 -43.39 46.55 7.59
N ILE A 158 -42.74 47.71 7.77
CA ILE A 158 -42.28 48.19 9.08
C ILE A 158 -43.21 49.31 9.53
N PRO A 159 -43.91 49.19 10.67
CA PRO A 159 -44.62 50.32 11.25
C PRO A 159 -43.60 51.37 11.73
N ILE A 160 -43.76 52.62 11.30
CA ILE A 160 -42.90 53.73 11.71
C ILE A 160 -43.75 54.70 12.54
N GLY A 161 -43.51 54.75 13.85
CA GLY A 161 -44.14 55.69 14.77
C GLY A 161 -45.36 55.15 15.53
N ASN A 162 -46.08 56.05 16.21
CA ASN A 162 -47.25 55.75 17.05
C ASN A 162 -48.59 55.90 16.30
N ASP A 163 -48.55 56.35 15.04
CA ASP A 163 -49.72 56.53 14.18
C ASP A 163 -49.59 55.59 12.96
N ASP A 164 -50.70 55.20 12.34
CA ASP A 164 -50.92 54.10 11.36
C ASP A 164 -50.04 54.07 10.06
N CYS A 165 -48.84 54.64 10.07
CA CYS A 165 -47.91 54.67 8.95
C CYS A 165 -47.10 53.36 8.87
N THR A 166 -47.31 52.60 7.80
CA THR A 166 -46.52 51.42 7.46
C THR A 166 -45.60 51.70 6.28
N TYR A 167 -44.31 51.53 6.50
CA TYR A 167 -43.30 51.61 5.45
C TYR A 167 -43.21 50.26 4.74
N SER A 168 -43.44 50.27 3.42
CA SER A 168 -43.40 49.07 2.61
C SER A 168 -42.12 49.05 1.80
N TYR A 169 -41.34 47.98 1.89
CA TYR A 169 -40.13 47.83 1.09
C TYR A 169 -40.10 46.46 0.43
N MET A 170 -39.53 46.41 -0.77
CA MET A 170 -39.34 45.16 -1.50
C MET A 170 -37.86 44.85 -1.53
N VAL A 171 -37.48 43.72 -0.95
CA VAL A 171 -36.11 43.20 -1.04
C VAL A 171 -36.07 42.20 -2.19
N THR A 172 -35.30 42.49 -3.22
CA THR A 172 -34.93 41.50 -4.24
C THR A 172 -33.51 41.02 -3.99
N SER A 173 -33.13 39.88 -4.60
CA SER A 173 -31.80 39.28 -4.44
C SER A 173 -30.63 40.20 -4.81
N ASN A 174 -30.88 41.19 -5.66
CA ASN A 174 -29.86 42.07 -6.24
C ASN A 174 -30.10 43.57 -6.02
N SER A 175 -31.25 43.98 -5.48
CA SER A 175 -31.52 45.38 -5.16
C SER A 175 -32.61 45.55 -4.10
N TYR A 176 -32.49 46.62 -3.33
CA TYR A 176 -33.51 47.11 -2.44
C TYR A 176 -34.33 48.16 -3.20
N ILE A 177 -35.66 48.00 -3.27
CA ILE A 177 -36.57 48.95 -3.91
C ILE A 177 -37.47 49.53 -2.82
N ASP A 178 -37.32 50.82 -2.55
CA ASP A 178 -38.27 51.57 -1.75
C ASP A 178 -39.57 51.73 -2.53
N LEU A 179 -40.65 51.18 -1.98
CA LEU A 179 -42.00 51.43 -2.47
C LEU A 179 -42.52 52.62 -1.64
N GLU A 180 -42.67 53.77 -2.29
CA GLU A 180 -43.04 55.04 -1.65
C GLU A 180 -44.15 54.89 -0.58
N ALA A 181 -43.97 55.59 0.54
CA ALA A 181 -44.93 55.62 1.63
C ALA A 181 -46.30 56.12 1.12
N SER A 182 -47.25 55.20 1.03
CA SER A 182 -48.62 55.50 0.63
C SER A 182 -49.31 56.31 1.73
N ASN A 183 -49.56 57.59 1.42
CA ASN A 183 -50.15 58.66 2.24
C ASN A 183 -49.19 59.28 3.27
N VAL A 184 -48.79 60.53 3.01
CA VAL A 184 -49.12 61.71 3.84
C VAL A 184 -48.41 62.94 3.24
N ASP A 185 -49.19 64.00 2.99
CA ASP A 185 -48.81 65.31 2.45
C ASP A 185 -47.88 66.15 3.37
N GLU A 186 -47.06 65.53 4.22
CA GLU A 186 -46.20 66.27 5.15
C GLU A 186 -44.79 65.68 5.19
N PHE A 187 -43.84 66.51 4.75
CA PHE A 187 -42.41 66.28 4.71
C PHE A 187 -41.85 65.92 6.10
N CYS A 188 -41.85 64.63 6.45
CA CYS A 188 -40.85 64.08 7.35
C CYS A 188 -39.52 64.06 6.57
N THR A 189 -38.66 65.04 6.82
CA THR A 189 -37.30 65.06 6.31
C THR A 189 -36.49 63.97 7.00
N ILE A 190 -36.48 62.77 6.40
CA ILE A 190 -35.61 61.65 6.78
C ILE A 190 -34.18 62.03 6.38
N ASN A 191 -33.51 62.84 7.19
CA ASN A 191 -32.10 63.21 6.99
C ASN A 191 -31.13 62.43 7.89
N ASP A 192 -31.61 61.49 8.72
CA ASP A 192 -30.79 60.84 9.76
C ASP A 192 -30.52 59.33 9.54
N PHE A 193 -30.75 58.77 8.34
CA PHE A 193 -30.47 57.34 8.05
C PHE A 193 -29.38 57.09 6.98
N ASN A 194 -28.51 58.06 6.71
CA ASN A 194 -27.37 57.92 5.80
C ASN A 194 -26.12 57.27 6.45
N ASP A 195 -26.30 56.31 7.37
CA ASP A 195 -25.17 55.57 7.94
C ASP A 195 -24.76 54.42 7.00
N ASP A 196 -24.12 54.80 5.88
CA ASP A 196 -23.57 53.95 4.81
C ASP A 196 -22.72 52.77 5.32
N SER A 197 -22.19 52.87 6.56
CA SER A 197 -21.39 51.81 7.19
C SER A 197 -22.16 50.51 7.42
N THR A 198 -23.47 50.57 7.68
CA THR A 198 -24.28 49.37 7.94
C THR A 198 -24.54 48.57 6.66
N PHE A 199 -24.70 49.25 5.52
CA PHE A 199 -24.91 48.64 4.22
C PHE A 199 -23.64 47.99 3.67
N GLU A 200 -22.48 48.65 3.82
CA GLU A 200 -21.20 48.09 3.41
C GLU A 200 -20.84 46.84 4.24
N GLU A 201 -21.16 46.83 5.54
CA GLU A 201 -20.93 45.67 6.41
C GLU A 201 -21.81 44.48 6.03
N PHE A 202 -23.08 44.72 5.65
CA PHE A 202 -23.99 43.67 5.19
C PHE A 202 -23.51 43.03 3.88
N ASN A 203 -23.10 43.85 2.90
CA ASN A 203 -22.56 43.35 1.63
C ASN A 203 -21.24 42.57 1.82
N LYS A 204 -20.36 43.02 2.73
CA LYS A 204 -19.15 42.26 3.08
C LYS A 204 -19.49 40.88 3.65
N LYS A 205 -20.46 40.78 4.57
CA LYS A 205 -20.90 39.49 5.13
C LYS A 205 -21.50 38.57 4.07
N LYS A 206 -22.30 39.10 3.13
CA LYS A 206 -22.89 38.31 2.02
C LYS A 206 -21.82 37.74 1.09
N ILE A 207 -20.83 38.54 0.68
CA ILE A 207 -19.71 38.09 -0.15
C ILE A 207 -18.89 37.02 0.56
N LEU A 208 -18.60 37.21 1.85
CA LEU A 208 -17.84 36.24 2.64
C LEU A 208 -18.57 34.90 2.76
N MET A 209 -19.90 34.94 2.93
CA MET A 209 -20.74 33.73 2.97
C MET A 209 -20.75 33.00 1.63
N MET A 210 -20.88 33.71 0.49
CA MET A 210 -20.83 33.09 -0.84
C MET A 210 -19.44 32.49 -1.14
N MET A 211 -18.36 33.16 -0.75
CA MET A 211 -17.00 32.62 -0.90
C MET A 211 -16.79 31.36 -0.06
N MET A 212 -17.29 31.32 1.18
CA MET A 212 -17.22 30.12 2.03
C MET A 212 -17.98 28.94 1.42
N ILE A 213 -19.20 29.17 0.91
CA ILE A 213 -19.99 28.12 0.25
C ILE A 213 -19.25 27.60 -0.98
N TRP A 214 -18.68 28.48 -1.80
CA TRP A 214 -17.93 28.07 -2.99
C TRP A 214 -16.68 27.26 -2.64
N LEU A 215 -15.94 27.66 -1.60
CA LEU A 215 -14.78 26.91 -1.09
C LEU A 215 -15.16 25.50 -0.61
N ILE A 216 -16.30 25.37 0.08
CA ILE A 216 -16.82 24.07 0.53
C ILE A 216 -17.16 23.18 -0.69
N ILE A 217 -17.83 23.73 -1.70
CA ILE A 217 -18.18 22.99 -2.92
C ILE A 217 -16.91 22.53 -3.65
N VAL A 218 -15.92 23.41 -3.82
CA VAL A 218 -14.64 23.06 -4.46
C VAL A 218 -13.90 21.99 -3.66
N MET A 219 -13.87 22.08 -2.33
CA MET A 219 -13.30 21.02 -1.50
C MET A 219 -14.03 19.68 -1.66
N MET A 220 -15.37 19.68 -1.67
CA MET A 220 -16.16 18.45 -1.87
C MET A 220 -15.92 17.85 -3.26
N CYS A 221 -15.84 18.65 -4.32
CA CYS A 221 -15.52 18.18 -5.67
C CYS A 221 -14.11 17.61 -5.76
N LEU A 222 -13.12 18.25 -5.13
CA LEU A 222 -11.74 17.74 -5.07
C LEU A 222 -11.66 16.42 -4.30
N MET A 223 -12.45 16.26 -3.22
CA MET A 223 -12.55 15.01 -2.47
C MET A 223 -13.14 13.87 -3.31
N LEU A 224 -14.07 14.16 -4.22
CA LEU A 224 -14.67 13.16 -5.11
C LEU A 224 -13.74 12.74 -6.26
N ILE A 225 -12.91 13.65 -6.77
CA ILE A 225 -12.02 13.36 -7.91
C ILE A 225 -10.81 12.52 -7.50
N ASN A 226 -10.28 12.69 -6.29
CA ASN A 226 -9.06 11.99 -5.89
C ASN A 226 -8.98 11.68 -4.38
N PRO A 227 -9.65 10.62 -3.91
CA PRO A 227 -9.64 10.25 -2.48
C PRO A 227 -8.23 9.94 -1.96
N CYS A 228 -7.31 9.49 -2.83
CA CYS A 228 -5.91 9.22 -2.47
C CYS A 228 -5.12 10.48 -2.11
N LEU A 229 -5.49 11.65 -2.64
CA LEU A 229 -4.83 12.92 -2.31
C LEU A 229 -5.15 13.37 -0.88
N MET A 230 -6.33 13.00 -0.37
CA MET A 230 -6.77 13.32 1.00
C MET A 230 -5.98 12.54 2.05
N ILE A 231 -5.70 11.26 1.83
CA ILE A 231 -4.85 10.45 2.73
C ILE A 231 -3.45 11.08 2.86
N ARG A 232 -2.90 11.58 1.74
CA ARG A 232 -1.58 12.25 1.75
C ARG A 232 -1.59 13.60 2.46
N VAL A 233 -2.62 14.40 2.29
CA VAL A 233 -2.74 15.70 2.97
C VAL A 233 -2.97 15.52 4.47
N LEU A 234 -3.79 14.55 4.88
CA LEU A 234 -4.04 14.24 6.29
C LEU A 234 -2.77 13.71 7.00
N GLN A 235 -1.93 12.97 6.28
CA GLN A 235 -0.63 12.51 6.78
C GLN A 235 0.43 13.61 6.91
N MET A 236 0.22 14.77 6.29
CA MET A 236 1.15 15.91 6.39
C MET A 236 0.76 16.91 7.49
N THR A 237 -0.47 16.85 7.99
CA THR A 237 -0.98 17.78 9.01
C THR A 237 -1.08 17.20 10.41
N LEU A 238 -0.91 15.88 10.58
CA LEU A 238 -0.77 15.15 11.85
C LEU A 238 0.71 14.89 12.16
#